data_AF-A0A529XNW2-F1
#
_entry.id   AF-A0A529XNW2-F1
#
_cell.length_a   1.000
_cell.length_b   1.000
_cell.length_c   1.000
_cell.angle_alpha   90.00
_cell.angle_beta   90.00
_cell.angle_gamma   90.00
#
_symmetry.space_group_name_H-M   'P 1'
#
loop_
_entity.id
_entity.type
_entity.pdbx_description
1 polymer ?
#
loop_
_entity_poly.entity_id
_entity_poly.type
_entity_poly.pdbx_seq_one_letter_code
_entity_poly.pdbx_strand_id
1 'polypeptide(L)'
;MTLNATRRQFLVGTALVASATAFPAFAQDKPKLRFSAVFSEQDIRAEMMKKFADAIKDDFTFEGYYGGNLFKQGTELVAMQRGNLEMGNIAPQDVSKQIPAWSIVTA
;
A
#
# COMPACT_ATOMS: atom_id res chain seq x y z
N MET A 1 -49.85 14.88 -19.99
CA MET A 1 -49.25 15.97 -19.18
C MET A 1 -47.92 16.33 -19.81
N THR A 2 -47.75 17.58 -20.23
CA THR A 2 -46.50 18.07 -20.84
C THR A 2 -45.65 18.74 -19.76
N LEU A 3 -44.46 18.22 -19.50
CA LEU A 3 -43.51 18.81 -18.55
C LEU A 3 -42.76 19.96 -19.23
N ASN A 4 -42.96 21.19 -18.74
CA ASN A 4 -42.20 22.37 -19.17
C ASN A 4 -41.15 22.70 -18.10
N ALA A 5 -39.88 22.32 -18.35
CA ALA A 5 -38.76 22.68 -17.49
C ALA A 5 -37.95 23.83 -18.10
N THR A 6 -37.73 24.90 -17.34
CA THR A 6 -36.87 26.02 -17.74
C THR A 6 -35.39 25.65 -17.60
N ARG A 7 -34.49 26.29 -18.36
CA ARG A 7 -33.02 26.10 -18.22
C ARG A 7 -32.54 26.24 -16.77
N ARG A 8 -33.13 27.17 -16.01
CA ARG A 8 -32.81 27.38 -14.59
C ARG A 8 -33.25 26.21 -13.72
N GLN A 9 -34.43 25.64 -13.95
CA GLN A 9 -34.88 24.44 -13.24
C GLN A 9 -34.04 23.22 -13.61
N PHE A 10 -33.59 23.13 -14.87
CA PHE A 10 -32.68 22.08 -15.30
C PHE A 10 -31.32 22.20 -14.59
N LEU A 11 -30.71 23.38 -14.55
CA LEU A 11 -29.45 23.65 -13.86
C LEU A 11 -29.52 23.41 -12.34
N VAL A 12 -30.62 23.82 -11.70
CA VAL A 12 -30.83 23.56 -10.27
C VAL A 12 -31.05 22.07 -10.01
N GLY A 13 -31.80 21.39 -10.88
CA GLY A 13 -32.01 19.95 -10.80
C GLY A 13 -30.72 19.16 -10.94
N THR A 14 -29.85 19.50 -11.90
CA THR A 14 -28.56 18.83 -12.08
C THR A 14 -27.58 19.12 -10.94
N ALA A 15 -27.57 20.34 -10.40
CA ALA A 15 -26.75 20.68 -9.24
C ALA A 15 -27.16 19.90 -7.97
N LEU A 16 -28.47 19.75 -7.74
CA LEU A 16 -28.99 18.95 -6.63
C LEU A 16 -28.64 17.46 -6.79
N VAL A 17 -28.75 16.91 -7.99
CA VAL A 17 -28.36 15.52 -8.27
C VAL A 17 -26.84 15.33 -8.09
N ALA A 18 -26.01 16.28 -8.53
CA ALA A 18 -24.57 16.23 -8.32
C ALA A 18 -24.21 16.27 -6.82
N SER A 19 -24.88 17.11 -6.03
CA SER A 19 -24.68 17.13 -4.58
C SER A 19 -25.13 15.84 -3.87
N ALA A 20 -26.09 15.12 -4.43
CA ALA A 20 -26.55 13.83 -3.91
C ALA A 20 -25.58 12.66 -4.23
N THR A 21 -24.60 12.85 -5.12
CA THR A 21 -23.53 11.85 -5.37
C THR A 21 -22.40 11.86 -4.36
N ALA A 22 -22.43 12.77 -3.38
CA ALA A 22 -21.56 12.71 -2.20
C ALA A 22 -22.05 11.60 -1.24
N PHE A 23 -22.08 10.36 -1.72
CA PHE A 23 -22.21 9.20 -0.84
C PHE A 23 -20.97 9.17 0.08
N PRO A 24 -21.13 8.82 1.37
CA PRO A 24 -19.98 8.46 2.18
C PRO A 24 -19.26 7.34 1.45
N ALA A 25 -17.94 7.50 1.23
CA ALA A 25 -17.13 6.44 0.69
C ALA A 25 -17.34 5.20 1.56
N PHE A 26 -18.00 4.18 1.02
CA PHE A 26 -18.15 2.89 1.69
C PHE A 26 -16.74 2.40 2.06
N ALA A 27 -16.60 1.84 3.26
CA ALA A 27 -15.33 1.41 3.85
C ALA A 27 -14.42 0.79 2.79
N GLN A 28 -13.39 1.56 2.39
CA GLN A 28 -12.40 1.10 1.43
C GLN A 28 -11.68 -0.09 2.07
N ASP A 29 -11.44 -1.16 1.31
CA ASP A 29 -10.67 -2.30 1.81
C ASP A 29 -9.37 -1.80 2.46
N LYS A 30 -9.01 -2.37 3.61
CA LYS A 30 -7.79 -2.01 4.33
C LYS A 30 -6.62 -2.08 3.36
N PRO A 31 -5.80 -1.01 3.24
CA PRO A 31 -4.66 -1.03 2.34
C PRO A 31 -3.79 -2.25 2.63
N LYS A 32 -3.36 -2.91 1.56
CA LYS A 32 -2.52 -4.10 1.64
C LYS A 32 -1.06 -3.69 1.77
N LEU A 33 -0.36 -4.32 2.70
CA LEU A 33 1.09 -4.19 2.88
C LEU A 33 1.72 -5.54 2.57
N ARG A 34 2.19 -5.72 1.33
CA ARG A 34 2.99 -6.90 0.97
C ARG A 34 4.39 -6.69 1.50
N PHE A 35 4.84 -7.59 2.36
CA PHE A 35 6.17 -7.59 2.93
C PHE A 35 7.00 -8.73 2.34
N SER A 36 8.09 -8.41 1.66
CA SER A 36 9.03 -9.40 1.13
C SER A 36 10.31 -9.47 1.97
N ALA A 37 10.71 -10.68 2.34
CA ALA A 37 12.00 -10.91 2.99
C ALA A 37 12.63 -12.24 2.56
N VAL A 38 13.96 -12.27 2.60
CA VAL A 38 14.78 -13.43 2.19
C VAL A 38 15.03 -14.41 3.33
N PHE A 39 14.76 -14.02 4.57
CA PHE A 39 14.85 -14.90 5.73
C PHE A 39 13.68 -15.87 5.79
N SER A 40 13.87 -17.03 6.41
CA SER A 40 12.83 -18.06 6.49
C SER A 40 11.75 -17.73 7.51
N GLU A 41 10.59 -18.36 7.40
CA GLU A 41 9.49 -18.17 8.36
C GLU A 41 9.84 -18.64 9.78
N GLN A 42 10.89 -19.46 9.94
CA GLN A 42 11.39 -19.90 11.25
C GLN A 42 12.34 -18.87 11.91
N ASP A 43 12.75 -17.83 11.19
CA ASP A 43 13.57 -16.75 11.74
C ASP A 43 12.77 -15.94 12.76
N ILE A 44 13.40 -15.52 13.86
CA ILE A 44 12.79 -14.69 14.91
C ILE A 44 12.15 -13.41 14.36
N ARG A 45 12.64 -12.88 13.24
CA ARG A 45 12.08 -11.71 12.58
C ARG A 45 10.70 -11.97 12.01
N ALA A 46 10.38 -13.20 11.60
CA ALA A 46 9.03 -13.56 11.18
C ALA A 46 8.04 -13.44 12.35
N GLU A 47 8.45 -13.81 13.57
CA GLU A 47 7.63 -13.59 14.78
C GLU A 47 7.45 -12.09 15.08
N MET A 48 8.50 -11.29 14.90
CA MET A 48 8.39 -9.84 15.03
C MET A 48 7.39 -9.25 14.02
N MET A 49 7.39 -9.75 12.77
CA MET A 49 6.45 -9.30 11.76
C MET A 49 5.00 -9.72 12.06
N LYS A 50 4.79 -10.86 12.73
CA LYS A 50 3.45 -11.24 13.23
C LYS A 50 2.95 -10.23 14.27
N LYS A 51 3.80 -9.82 15.21
CA LYS A 51 3.47 -8.77 16.19
C LYS A 51 3.20 -7.42 15.52
N PHE A 52 3.98 -7.07 14.49
CA PHE A 52 3.74 -5.88 13.69
C PHE A 52 2.37 -5.93 13.00
N ALA A 53 2.05 -7.05 12.35
CA ALA A 53 0.75 -7.27 11.70
C ALA A 53 -0.41 -7.13 12.69
N ASP A 54 -0.30 -7.72 13.88
CA ASP A 54 -1.31 -7.62 14.94
C ASP A 54 -1.52 -6.17 15.41
N ALA A 55 -0.45 -5.38 15.50
CA ALA A 55 -0.51 -3.99 15.94
C ALA A 55 -1.16 -3.04 14.93
N ILE A 56 -1.14 -3.38 13.63
CA ILE A 56 -1.68 -2.53 12.56
C ILE A 56 -2.97 -3.06 11.94
N LYS A 57 -3.47 -4.21 12.41
CA LYS A 57 -4.54 -4.97 11.74
C LYS A 57 -5.85 -4.20 11.59
N ASP A 58 -6.10 -3.18 12.40
CA ASP A 58 -7.33 -2.39 12.34
C ASP A 58 -7.35 -1.46 11.12
N ASP A 59 -6.16 -1.05 10.64
CA ASP A 59 -6.01 -0.12 9.54
C ASP A 59 -5.49 -0.79 8.25
N PHE A 60 -4.69 -1.87 8.37
CA PHE A 60 -4.00 -2.49 7.23
C PHE A 60 -4.18 -4.01 7.15
N THR A 61 -4.10 -4.54 5.93
CA THR A 61 -3.97 -5.98 5.69
C THR A 61 -2.51 -6.30 5.44
N PHE A 62 -1.88 -7.07 6.32
CA PHE A 62 -0.47 -7.48 6.18
C PHE A 62 -0.36 -8.83 5.46
N GLU A 63 0.47 -8.89 4.41
CA GLU A 63 0.77 -10.10 3.65
C GLU A 63 2.29 -10.37 3.70
N GLY A 64 2.72 -11.30 4.55
CA GLY A 64 4.14 -11.63 4.74
C GLY A 64 4.64 -12.73 3.81
N TYR A 65 5.70 -12.45 3.05
CA TYR A 65 6.35 -13.38 2.13
C TYR A 65 7.81 -13.58 2.55
N TYR A 66 8.12 -14.77 3.04
CA TYR A 66 9.42 -15.15 3.57
C TYR A 66 10.19 -16.07 2.61
N GLY A 67 11.50 -16.19 2.80
CA GLY A 67 12.38 -17.07 2.03
C GLY A 67 12.64 -16.62 0.58
N GLY A 68 12.38 -15.35 0.24
CA GLY A 68 12.58 -14.85 -1.12
C GLY A 68 11.64 -15.48 -2.15
N ASN A 69 10.42 -15.83 -1.72
CA ASN A 69 9.39 -16.46 -2.54
C ASN A 69 8.58 -15.47 -3.38
N LEU A 70 8.40 -14.22 -2.91
CA LEU A 70 7.73 -13.17 -3.69
C LEU A 70 8.71 -12.44 -4.60
N PHE A 71 9.83 -11.97 -4.04
CA PHE A 71 10.93 -11.34 -4.76
C PHE A 71 12.26 -11.97 -4.30
N LYS A 72 13.23 -12.04 -5.22
CA LYS A 72 14.59 -12.50 -4.91
C LYS A 72 15.38 -11.38 -4.24
N GLN A 73 16.38 -11.75 -3.44
CA GLN A 73 17.26 -10.79 -2.77
C GLN A 73 17.82 -9.75 -3.75
N GLY A 74 17.78 -8.48 -3.35
CA GLY A 74 18.30 -7.35 -4.12
C GLY A 74 17.33 -6.86 -5.20
N THR A 75 16.18 -7.51 -5.39
CA THR A 75 15.15 -7.07 -6.35
C THR A 75 13.99 -6.35 -5.69
N GLU A 76 13.85 -6.48 -4.37
CA GLU A 76 12.76 -5.88 -3.59
C GLU A 76 12.75 -4.36 -3.71
N LEU A 77 13.94 -3.72 -3.64
CA LEU A 77 14.04 -2.27 -3.71
C LEU A 77 13.54 -1.72 -5.06
N VAL A 78 13.85 -2.40 -6.17
CA VAL A 78 13.34 -2.04 -7.50
C VAL A 78 11.85 -2.30 -7.62
N ALA A 79 11.34 -3.38 -7.02
CA ALA A 79 9.91 -3.66 -6.97
C ALA A 79 9.14 -2.56 -6.22
N MET A 80 9.68 -2.07 -5.10
CA MET A 80 9.11 -0.95 -4.35
C MET A 80 9.06 0.33 -5.18
N GLN A 81 10.16 0.66 -5.88
CA GLN A 81 10.22 1.84 -6.75
C GLN A 81 9.21 1.81 -7.90
N ARG A 82 8.79 0.61 -8.33
CA ARG A 82 7.79 0.42 -9.38
C ARG A 82 6.36 0.32 -8.86
N GLY A 83 6.14 0.43 -7.55
CA GLY A 83 4.82 0.25 -6.93
C GLY A 83 4.33 -1.20 -6.91
N ASN A 84 5.23 -2.17 -7.07
CA ASN A 84 4.88 -3.60 -7.06
C ASN A 84 5.03 -4.23 -5.67
N LEU A 85 5.59 -3.52 -4.70
CA LEU A 85 5.83 -3.98 -3.34
C LEU A 85 5.73 -2.79 -2.36
N GLU A 86 5.03 -2.96 -1.24
CA GLU A 86 4.88 -1.90 -0.24
C GLU A 86 6.00 -1.92 0.80
N MET A 87 6.49 -3.10 1.18
CA MET A 87 7.49 -3.26 2.23
C MET A 87 8.50 -4.35 1.91
N GLY A 88 9.76 -4.16 2.31
CA GLY A 88 10.80 -5.18 2.18
C GLY A 88 11.84 -5.08 3.29
N ASN A 89 12.46 -6.22 3.62
CA ASN A 89 13.66 -6.24 4.45
C ASN A 89 14.89 -6.00 3.57
N ILE A 90 15.28 -4.73 3.40
CA ILE A 90 16.34 -4.33 2.47
C ILE A 90 17.69 -4.25 3.19
N ALA A 91 18.71 -4.88 2.61
CA ALA A 91 20.08 -4.77 3.11
C ALA A 91 20.62 -3.34 2.88
N PRO A 92 21.32 -2.72 3.84
CA PRO A 92 21.90 -1.40 3.66
C PRO A 92 22.83 -1.30 2.44
N GLN A 93 23.51 -2.39 2.07
CA GLN A 93 24.36 -2.50 0.89
C GLN A 93 23.57 -2.33 -0.42
N ASP A 94 22.31 -2.76 -0.46
CA ASP A 94 21.46 -2.58 -1.63
C ASP A 94 20.96 -1.14 -1.73
N VAL A 95 20.70 -0.50 -0.60
CA VAL A 95 20.36 0.93 -0.55
C VAL A 95 21.58 1.78 -0.96
N SER A 96 22.79 1.43 -0.51
CA SER A 96 24.00 2.22 -0.79
C SER A 96 24.40 2.23 -2.26
N LYS A 97 24.00 1.22 -3.05
CA LYS A 97 24.17 1.20 -4.52
C LYS A 97 23.41 2.34 -5.21
N GLN A 98 22.35 2.86 -4.60
CA GLN A 98 21.55 3.96 -5.15
C GLN A 98 21.72 5.26 -4.37
N ILE A 99 21.96 5.19 -3.06
CA ILE A 99 22.16 6.34 -2.17
C ILE A 99 23.52 6.19 -1.48
N PRO A 100 24.61 6.73 -2.05
CA PRO A 100 25.97 6.51 -1.56
C PRO A 100 26.19 6.84 -0.07
N ALA A 101 25.44 7.80 0.48
CA ALA A 101 25.50 8.17 1.90
C ALA A 101 25.17 6.99 2.86
N TRP A 102 24.40 6.00 2.41
CA TRP A 102 24.10 4.80 3.20
C TRP A 102 25.29 3.86 3.39
N SER A 103 26.41 4.07 2.68
CA SER A 103 27.66 3.30 2.88
C SER A 103 28.23 3.40 4.30
N ILE A 104 27.79 4.38 5.09
CA ILE A 104 28.15 4.52 6.51
C ILE A 104 27.72 3.31 7.37
N VAL A 105 26.74 2.50 6.92
CA VAL A 105 26.21 1.32 7.63
C VAL A 105 26.40 0.00 6.85
N THR A 106 27.41 -0.08 5.97
CA THR A 106 27.63 -1.27 5.13
C THR A 106 28.82 -2.15 5.54
N ALA A 107 29.62 -1.71 6.50
CA ALA A 107 30.84 -2.38 6.96
C ALA A 107 30.57 -3.63 7.81
#